data_AF-A0A7C1PWN4-F1
#
_entry.id   AF-A0A7C1PWN4-F1
#
_cell.length_a   1.000
_cell.length_b   1.000
_cell.length_c   1.000
_cell.angle_alpha   90.00
_cell.angle_beta   90.00
_cell.angle_gamma   90.00
#
_symmetry.space_group_name_H-M   'P 1'
#
loop_
_entity.id
_entity.type
_entity.pdbx_description
1 polymer ?
#
loop_
_entity_poly.entity_id
_entity_poly.type
_entity_poly.pdbx_seq_one_letter_code
_entity_poly.pdbx_strand_id
1 'polypeptide(L)'
;PTGNSGRDSLMDFPGDIIRMHKDIGFDYVARYHVWKEPLGVRNRTMMKSLAHKTVVDDSSLCTVASADYLLIFRKRGDNPIPIEHPQGLLEYAGEREIPDDVKGYKGYTGKQRENRYSHWIWRQYASAFWDDVRIKRVLPFKEARDDEDEKHVHPLQMDVIDRCLVLWSNPGEAVFTPFLGVGSEVYCAVVNGRKGIGVELKPSYYNQSVKNLESIEIISSEQHEMF
;
A
#
# COMPACT_ATOMS: atom_id res chain seq x y z
N PRO A 1 -8.70 -5.22 17.92
CA PRO A 1 -9.19 -6.12 18.99
C PRO A 1 -9.25 -5.39 20.32
N THR A 2 -10.25 -5.67 21.16
CA THR A 2 -10.36 -5.07 22.50
C THR A 2 -9.30 -5.58 23.49
N GLY A 3 -8.50 -6.58 23.11
CA GLY A 3 -7.44 -7.17 23.93
C GLY A 3 -6.74 -8.34 23.23
N ASN A 4 -6.08 -9.19 24.03
CA ASN A 4 -5.46 -10.46 23.60
C ASN A 4 -5.85 -11.61 24.56
N SER A 5 -7.14 -11.72 24.85
CA SER A 5 -7.73 -12.74 25.71
C SER A 5 -8.18 -13.98 24.93
N GLY A 6 -8.39 -13.86 23.62
CA GLY A 6 -9.01 -14.89 22.78
C GLY A 6 -10.54 -14.81 22.77
N ARG A 7 -11.14 -13.85 23.47
CA ARG A 7 -12.58 -13.53 23.46
C ARG A 7 -12.85 -12.07 23.08
N ASP A 8 -11.87 -11.47 22.39
CA ASP A 8 -11.84 -10.04 22.12
C ASP A 8 -12.79 -9.70 20.96
N SER A 9 -13.41 -8.52 21.04
CA SER A 9 -14.26 -8.01 19.96
C SER A 9 -13.48 -7.04 19.06
N LEU A 10 -14.05 -6.73 17.90
CA LEU A 10 -13.53 -5.75 16.96
C LEU A 10 -14.48 -4.55 16.88
N MET A 11 -13.90 -3.36 16.71
CA MET A 11 -14.64 -2.14 16.38
C MET A 11 -14.59 -1.93 14.86
N ASP A 12 -15.72 -1.53 14.26
CA ASP A 12 -15.80 -1.16 12.84
C ASP A 12 -15.25 0.25 12.58
N PHE A 13 -13.98 0.45 12.94
CA PHE A 13 -13.28 1.71 12.70
C PHE A 13 -13.23 2.12 11.22
N PRO A 14 -13.02 1.20 10.25
CA PRO A 14 -13.13 1.55 8.82
C PRO A 14 -14.51 2.09 8.45
N GLY A 15 -15.59 1.53 9.02
CA GLY A 15 -16.93 2.05 8.83
C GLY A 15 -17.10 3.47 9.37
N ASP A 16 -16.51 3.79 10.52
CA ASP A 16 -16.56 5.14 11.09
C ASP A 16 -15.86 6.15 10.17
N ILE A 17 -14.69 5.79 9.63
CA ILE A 17 -13.98 6.60 8.63
C ILE A 17 -14.86 6.83 7.39
N ILE A 18 -15.54 5.79 6.90
CA ILE A 18 -16.42 5.90 5.73
C ILE A 18 -17.58 6.85 6.00
N ARG A 19 -18.24 6.72 7.17
CA ARG A 19 -19.35 7.59 7.58
C ARG A 19 -18.88 9.05 7.66
N MET A 20 -17.76 9.29 8.33
CA MET A 20 -17.16 10.63 8.45
C MET A 20 -16.85 11.25 7.08
N HIS A 21 -16.23 10.50 6.15
CA HIS A 21 -15.89 11.02 4.82
C HIS A 21 -17.14 11.37 3.99
N LYS A 22 -18.22 10.58 4.14
CA LYS A 22 -19.51 10.86 3.52
C LYS A 22 -20.08 12.20 3.98
N ASP A 23 -19.99 12.50 5.27
CA ASP A 23 -20.53 13.74 5.85
C ASP A 23 -19.76 14.99 5.36
N ILE A 24 -18.48 14.85 5.00
CA ILE A 24 -17.66 15.93 4.44
C ILE A 24 -17.61 15.94 2.89
N GLY A 25 -18.52 15.22 2.23
CA GLY A 25 -18.74 15.32 0.79
C GLY A 25 -17.87 14.41 -0.09
N PHE A 26 -17.25 13.38 0.47
CA PHE A 26 -16.57 12.33 -0.29
C PHE A 26 -17.47 11.10 -0.42
N ASP A 27 -17.43 10.46 -1.59
CA ASP A 27 -18.15 9.22 -1.83
C ASP A 27 -17.19 8.03 -1.71
N TYR A 28 -17.62 7.01 -0.98
CA TYR A 28 -16.87 5.75 -0.81
C TYR A 28 -17.03 4.87 -2.05
N VAL A 29 -15.90 4.42 -2.63
CA VAL A 29 -15.88 3.76 -3.94
C VAL A 29 -15.43 2.31 -3.87
N ALA A 30 -14.40 2.01 -3.07
CA ALA A 30 -13.84 0.66 -3.02
C ALA A 30 -13.16 0.36 -1.68
N ARG A 31 -13.11 -0.95 -1.33
CA ARG A 31 -12.24 -1.52 -0.30
C ARG A 31 -11.27 -2.48 -0.96
N TYR A 32 -9.99 -2.36 -0.63
CA TYR A 32 -9.03 -3.43 -0.88
C TYR A 32 -8.57 -4.03 0.45
N HIS A 33 -8.37 -5.34 0.43
CA HIS A 33 -7.91 -6.13 1.57
C HIS A 33 -6.46 -6.49 1.34
N VAL A 34 -5.54 -5.90 2.09
CA VAL A 34 -4.12 -6.24 2.05
C VAL A 34 -3.90 -7.39 3.01
N TRP A 35 -3.67 -8.58 2.45
CA TRP A 35 -3.56 -9.81 3.23
C TRP A 35 -2.39 -9.77 4.20
N LYS A 36 -2.55 -10.47 5.32
CA LYS A 36 -1.50 -10.71 6.31
C LYS A 36 -1.41 -12.20 6.58
N GLU A 37 -0.20 -12.73 6.52
CA GLU A 37 0.04 -14.15 6.78
C GLU A 37 -0.26 -14.50 8.26
N PRO A 38 -1.18 -15.44 8.54
CA PRO A 38 -1.66 -15.70 9.89
C PRO A 38 -0.59 -16.12 10.90
N LEU A 39 0.35 -16.99 10.53
CA LEU A 39 1.41 -17.46 11.42
C LEU A 39 2.39 -16.32 11.76
N GLY A 40 2.72 -15.48 10.79
CA GLY A 40 3.58 -14.31 10.94
C GLY A 40 2.94 -13.27 11.85
N VAL A 41 1.63 -13.01 11.68
CA VAL A 41 0.88 -12.14 12.60
C VAL A 41 0.87 -12.73 14.01
N ARG A 42 0.57 -14.02 14.15
CA ARG A 42 0.61 -14.73 15.45
C ARG A 42 1.96 -14.61 16.11
N ASN A 43 3.06 -14.84 15.38
CA ASN A 43 4.41 -14.85 15.95
C ASN A 43 4.85 -13.45 16.40
N ARG A 44 4.42 -12.38 15.72
CA ARG A 44 4.71 -11.01 16.12
C ARG A 44 3.88 -10.52 17.30
N THR A 45 2.60 -10.87 17.33
CA THR A 45 1.61 -10.33 18.30
C THR A 45 1.36 -11.24 19.49
N MET A 46 1.79 -12.51 19.40
CA MET A 46 1.47 -13.57 20.34
C MET A 46 -0.05 -13.72 20.57
N MET A 47 -0.87 -13.45 19.54
CA MET A 47 -2.32 -13.58 19.63
C MET A 47 -2.74 -15.03 19.85
N LYS A 48 -3.42 -15.28 20.97
CA LYS A 48 -3.87 -16.64 21.34
C LYS A 48 -4.89 -17.19 20.34
N SER A 49 -5.79 -16.34 19.86
CA SER A 49 -6.82 -16.69 18.88
C SER A 49 -6.28 -17.15 17.51
N LEU A 50 -5.00 -16.89 17.21
CA LEU A 50 -4.32 -17.40 16.02
C LEU A 50 -3.39 -18.60 16.28
N ALA A 51 -3.25 -19.05 17.52
CA ALA A 51 -2.44 -20.21 17.84
C ALA A 51 -3.15 -21.50 17.41
N HIS A 52 -2.43 -22.45 16.82
CA HIS A 52 -2.98 -23.75 16.45
C HIS A 52 -3.55 -24.52 17.66
N LYS A 53 -3.03 -24.28 18.87
CA LYS A 53 -3.63 -24.82 20.11
C LYS A 53 -5.11 -24.43 20.25
N THR A 54 -5.48 -23.22 19.86
CA THR A 54 -6.86 -22.72 19.99
C THR A 54 -7.81 -23.48 19.09
N VAL A 55 -7.42 -23.82 17.84
CA VAL A 55 -8.29 -24.65 16.99
C VAL A 55 -8.44 -26.08 17.54
N VAL A 56 -7.43 -26.60 18.23
CA VAL A 56 -7.47 -27.93 18.87
C VAL A 56 -8.32 -27.92 20.14
N ASP A 57 -8.20 -26.90 20.98
CA ASP A 57 -8.89 -26.81 22.26
C ASP A 57 -10.35 -26.33 22.11
N ASP A 58 -10.57 -25.24 21.38
CA ASP A 58 -11.89 -24.62 21.14
C ASP A 58 -11.84 -23.65 19.95
N SER A 59 -12.28 -24.12 18.78
CA SER A 59 -12.28 -23.31 17.54
C SER A 59 -13.23 -22.11 17.55
N SER A 60 -14.16 -22.01 18.51
CA SER A 60 -15.01 -20.82 18.66
C SER A 60 -14.24 -19.57 19.09
N LEU A 61 -13.04 -19.76 19.65
CA LEU A 61 -12.12 -18.71 20.07
C LEU A 61 -11.11 -18.32 18.98
N CYS A 62 -11.15 -18.98 17.82
CA CYS A 62 -10.31 -18.63 16.68
C CYS A 62 -10.76 -17.28 16.08
N THR A 63 -9.79 -16.57 15.51
CA THR A 63 -10.05 -15.35 14.74
C THR A 63 -9.21 -15.31 13.47
N VAL A 64 -9.33 -14.24 12.69
CA VAL A 64 -8.53 -14.02 11.48
C VAL A 64 -7.33 -13.13 11.78
N ALA A 65 -6.22 -13.36 11.08
CA ALA A 65 -5.23 -12.32 10.94
C ALA A 65 -5.85 -11.20 10.12
N SER A 66 -6.20 -10.11 10.79
CA SER A 66 -6.91 -9.00 10.16
C SER A 66 -6.07 -8.42 9.02
N ALA A 67 -6.69 -8.26 7.86
CA ALA A 67 -6.10 -7.55 6.74
C ALA A 67 -5.97 -6.06 7.08
N ASP A 68 -5.01 -5.38 6.43
CA ASP A 68 -5.08 -3.92 6.36
C ASP A 68 -6.11 -3.53 5.29
N TYR A 69 -6.83 -2.44 5.51
CA TYR A 69 -7.82 -1.95 4.56
C TYR A 69 -7.34 -0.68 3.87
N LEU A 70 -7.28 -0.72 2.54
CA LEU A 70 -7.19 0.48 1.73
C LEU A 70 -8.61 0.90 1.34
N LEU A 71 -9.01 2.07 1.82
CA LEU A 71 -10.32 2.66 1.54
C LEU A 71 -10.16 3.73 0.45
N ILE A 72 -10.92 3.60 -0.63
CA ILE A 72 -10.91 4.56 -1.72
C ILE A 72 -12.13 5.47 -1.62
N PHE A 73 -11.85 6.77 -1.60
CA PHE A 73 -12.85 7.83 -1.61
C PHE A 73 -12.65 8.69 -2.85
N ARG A 74 -13.75 9.21 -3.39
CA ARG A 74 -13.72 10.23 -4.45
C ARG A 74 -14.40 11.49 -3.97
N LYS A 75 -13.74 12.63 -4.20
CA LYS A 75 -14.41 13.92 -4.08
C LYS A 75 -15.41 14.06 -5.23
N ARG A 76 -16.62 14.54 -4.94
CA ARG A 76 -17.64 14.78 -5.96
C ARG A 76 -17.17 15.80 -6.99
N GLY A 77 -17.52 15.56 -8.25
CA GLY A 77 -17.17 16.39 -9.39
C GLY A 77 -16.56 15.58 -10.52
N ASP A 78 -16.28 16.27 -11.61
CA ASP A 78 -15.61 15.68 -12.76
C ASP A 78 -14.09 15.78 -12.59
N ASN A 79 -13.38 14.76 -13.05
CA ASN A 79 -11.93 14.81 -13.12
C ASN A 79 -11.51 15.52 -14.43
N PRO A 80 -10.94 16.73 -14.38
CA PRO A 80 -10.58 17.46 -15.60
C PRO A 80 -9.37 16.87 -16.34
N ILE A 81 -8.52 16.11 -15.64
CA ILE A 81 -7.29 15.52 -16.19
C ILE A 81 -7.37 14.00 -16.00
N PRO A 82 -7.66 13.22 -17.06
CA PRO A 82 -7.73 11.77 -16.94
C PRO A 82 -6.39 11.19 -16.48
N ILE A 83 -6.44 10.06 -15.79
CA ILE A 83 -5.26 9.28 -15.45
C ILE A 83 -5.06 8.29 -16.59
N GLU A 84 -4.03 8.51 -17.39
CA GLU A 84 -3.83 7.81 -18.66
C GLU A 84 -2.60 6.90 -18.64
N HIS A 85 -2.69 5.78 -19.36
CA HIS A 85 -1.60 4.82 -19.52
C HIS A 85 -1.35 4.57 -21.02
N PRO A 86 -0.75 5.52 -21.75
CA PRO A 86 -0.59 5.43 -23.21
C PRO A 86 0.30 4.26 -23.66
N GLN A 87 1.15 3.74 -22.76
CA GLN A 87 2.01 2.57 -23.00
C GLN A 87 1.56 1.34 -22.18
N GLY A 88 0.37 1.39 -21.57
CA GLY A 88 -0.08 0.40 -20.60
C GLY A 88 0.74 0.41 -19.30
N LEU A 89 0.61 -0.65 -18.51
CA LEU A 89 1.38 -0.86 -17.29
C LEU A 89 2.67 -1.62 -17.61
N LEU A 90 3.82 -1.05 -17.25
CA LEU A 90 5.15 -1.61 -17.53
C LEU A 90 5.75 -2.36 -16.35
N GLU A 91 5.45 -1.92 -15.13
CA GLU A 91 6.01 -2.45 -13.90
C GLU A 91 4.94 -3.01 -12.98
N TYR A 92 5.25 -4.17 -12.38
CA TYR A 92 4.37 -4.87 -11.46
C TYR A 92 4.88 -4.74 -10.01
N ALA A 93 4.03 -4.19 -9.15
CA ALA A 93 4.25 -4.05 -7.72
C ALA A 93 3.59 -5.23 -6.98
N GLY A 94 4.32 -6.33 -6.85
CA GLY A 94 3.90 -7.51 -6.08
C GLY A 94 4.89 -8.67 -6.24
N GLU A 95 4.54 -9.82 -5.68
CA GLU A 95 5.42 -11.00 -5.61
C GLU A 95 5.05 -12.13 -6.57
N ARG A 96 3.94 -12.02 -7.32
CA ARG A 96 3.56 -13.06 -8.29
C ARG A 96 4.52 -13.09 -9.47
N GLU A 97 4.81 -14.30 -9.94
CA GLU A 97 5.51 -14.45 -11.20
C GLU A 97 4.58 -14.09 -12.37
N ILE A 98 5.07 -13.23 -13.26
CA ILE A 98 4.39 -12.91 -14.50
C ILE A 98 4.42 -14.16 -15.41
N PRO A 99 3.28 -14.63 -15.95
CA PRO A 99 3.25 -15.79 -16.84
C PRO A 99 4.09 -15.61 -18.11
N ASP A 100 4.79 -16.67 -18.54
CA ASP A 100 5.66 -16.63 -19.72
C ASP A 100 4.90 -16.25 -21.00
N ASP A 101 3.63 -16.65 -21.12
CA ASP A 101 2.80 -16.36 -22.29
C ASP A 101 2.38 -14.89 -22.41
N VAL A 102 2.63 -14.06 -21.38
CA VAL A 102 2.40 -12.61 -21.42
C VAL A 102 3.68 -11.78 -21.33
N LYS A 103 4.83 -12.33 -20.88
CA LYS A 103 6.12 -11.60 -20.76
C LYS A 103 6.51 -10.88 -22.06
N GLY A 104 6.31 -11.51 -23.21
CA GLY A 104 6.62 -10.94 -24.53
C GLY A 104 5.78 -9.72 -24.94
N TYR A 105 4.72 -9.39 -24.19
CA TYR A 105 3.89 -8.21 -24.41
C TYR A 105 4.32 -7.00 -23.57
N LYS A 106 5.41 -7.08 -22.78
CA LYS A 106 5.96 -5.90 -22.11
C LYS A 106 6.43 -4.88 -23.17
N GLY A 107 6.03 -3.62 -23.01
CA GLY A 107 6.33 -2.57 -24.00
C GLY A 107 5.59 -2.74 -25.33
N TYR A 108 4.47 -3.49 -25.36
CA TYR A 108 3.68 -3.69 -26.57
C TYR A 108 3.32 -2.37 -27.26
N THR A 109 3.71 -2.20 -28.53
CA THR A 109 3.52 -0.96 -29.30
C THR A 109 2.20 -0.89 -30.06
N GLY A 110 1.42 -1.96 -30.05
CA GLY A 110 0.10 -2.02 -30.69
C GLY A 110 -0.98 -1.28 -29.88
N LYS A 111 -2.24 -1.62 -30.16
CA LYS A 111 -3.37 -1.05 -29.41
C LYS A 111 -3.27 -1.45 -27.93
N GLN A 112 -3.14 -0.50 -27.03
CA GLN A 112 -2.96 -0.82 -25.60
C GLN A 112 -4.11 -1.61 -24.97
N ARG A 113 -5.32 -1.53 -25.53
CA ARG A 113 -6.46 -2.38 -25.11
C ARG A 113 -6.28 -3.87 -25.41
N GLU A 114 -5.23 -4.24 -26.15
CA GLU A 114 -4.86 -5.62 -26.48
C GLU A 114 -3.55 -6.03 -25.75
N ASN A 115 -2.95 -5.13 -24.95
CA ASN A 115 -1.70 -5.39 -24.23
C ASN A 115 -1.93 -6.41 -23.10
N ARG A 116 -1.63 -7.68 -23.39
CA ARG A 116 -1.82 -8.81 -22.46
C ARG A 116 -0.98 -8.69 -21.19
N TYR A 117 0.20 -8.08 -21.28
CA TYR A 117 1.07 -7.83 -20.12
C TYR A 117 0.42 -6.81 -19.18
N SER A 118 0.00 -5.67 -19.71
CA SER A 118 -0.72 -4.65 -18.94
C SER A 118 -2.02 -5.18 -18.35
N HIS A 119 -2.78 -5.99 -19.10
CA HIS A 119 -4.00 -6.62 -18.61
C HIS A 119 -3.72 -7.58 -17.45
N TRP A 120 -2.63 -8.34 -17.50
CA TRP A 120 -2.25 -9.23 -16.42
C TRP A 120 -1.94 -8.45 -15.14
N ILE A 121 -1.17 -7.34 -15.23
CA ILE A 121 -0.87 -6.47 -14.09
C ILE A 121 -2.16 -5.85 -13.54
N TRP A 122 -2.98 -5.27 -14.40
CA TRP A 122 -4.25 -4.64 -14.02
C TRP A 122 -5.15 -5.60 -13.25
N ARG A 123 -5.24 -6.87 -13.66
CA ARG A 123 -6.01 -7.89 -12.94
C ARG A 123 -5.54 -8.11 -11.50
N GLN A 124 -4.24 -7.97 -11.22
CA GLN A 124 -3.73 -8.09 -9.86
C GLN A 124 -4.13 -6.86 -9.04
N TYR A 125 -4.01 -5.65 -9.62
CA TYR A 125 -4.34 -4.40 -8.93
C TYR A 125 -5.85 -4.23 -8.72
N ALA A 126 -6.67 -4.71 -9.67
CA ALA A 126 -8.11 -4.69 -9.60
C ALA A 126 -8.71 -5.75 -8.67
N SER A 127 -7.92 -6.73 -8.21
CA SER A 127 -8.35 -7.71 -7.22
C SER A 127 -8.76 -7.01 -5.93
N ALA A 128 -9.92 -7.32 -5.37
CA ALA A 128 -10.36 -6.81 -4.07
C ALA A 128 -9.49 -7.30 -2.90
N PHE A 129 -8.61 -8.26 -3.17
CA PHE A 129 -7.71 -8.90 -2.22
C PHE A 129 -6.28 -8.89 -2.78
N TRP A 130 -5.39 -8.20 -2.09
CA TRP A 130 -3.98 -8.08 -2.42
C TRP A 130 -3.19 -8.98 -1.47
N ASP A 131 -3.02 -10.23 -1.89
CA ASP A 131 -2.27 -11.28 -1.19
C ASP A 131 -0.84 -11.46 -1.68
N ASP A 132 -0.43 -10.60 -2.60
CA ASP A 132 0.84 -10.64 -3.29
C ASP A 132 1.74 -9.44 -2.98
N VAL A 133 1.42 -8.71 -1.90
CA VAL A 133 2.22 -7.56 -1.43
C VAL A 133 3.49 -8.06 -0.76
N ARG A 134 4.65 -7.63 -1.22
CA ARG A 134 5.95 -8.03 -0.64
C ARG A 134 6.11 -7.45 0.76
N ILE A 135 5.93 -8.29 1.77
CA ILE A 135 5.92 -7.89 3.19
C ILE A 135 7.21 -7.18 3.63
N LYS A 136 8.36 -7.57 3.05
CA LYS A 136 9.68 -7.00 3.39
C LYS A 136 10.02 -5.74 2.59
N ARG A 137 9.21 -5.35 1.60
CA ARG A 137 9.46 -4.15 0.78
C ARG A 137 8.89 -2.93 1.49
N VAL A 138 9.64 -2.44 2.47
CA VAL A 138 9.33 -1.27 3.30
C VAL A 138 10.55 -0.36 3.36
N LEU A 139 10.34 0.93 3.62
CA LEU A 139 11.49 1.82 3.86
C LEU A 139 12.23 1.42 5.14
N PRO A 140 13.56 1.50 5.15
CA PRO A 140 14.33 1.28 6.37
C PRO A 140 14.01 2.37 7.39
N PHE A 141 13.82 1.96 8.64
CA PHE A 141 13.80 2.83 9.80
C PHE A 141 15.01 2.48 10.66
N LYS A 142 15.91 3.45 10.88
CA LYS A 142 16.95 3.32 11.90
C LYS A 142 16.39 3.94 13.17
N GLU A 143 16.10 3.11 14.17
CA GLU A 143 15.74 3.58 15.50
C GLU A 143 16.83 4.54 15.99
N ALA A 144 16.47 5.82 16.16
CA ALA A 144 17.22 6.65 17.09
C ALA A 144 17.02 6.02 18.47
N ARG A 145 18.09 5.89 19.26
CA ARG A 145 18.02 5.42 20.64
C ARG A 145 17.37 6.51 21.52
N ASP A 146 16.10 6.81 21.26
CA ASP A 146 15.27 7.56 22.18
C ASP A 146 14.48 6.54 23.01
N ASP A 147 14.73 6.58 24.32
CA ASP A 147 14.27 5.59 25.32
C ASP A 147 12.74 5.57 25.53
N GLU A 148 11.96 6.31 24.73
CA GLU A 148 10.49 6.38 24.82
C GLU A 148 9.76 5.86 23.55
N ASP A 149 10.47 5.26 22.60
CA ASP A 149 9.87 5.00 21.29
C ASP A 149 8.95 3.77 21.26
N GLU A 150 7.65 4.06 21.11
CA GLU A 150 6.70 3.18 20.44
C GLU A 150 7.36 2.62 19.17
N LYS A 151 7.63 1.31 19.18
CA LYS A 151 8.10 0.58 18.00
C LYS A 151 7.27 1.03 16.80
N HIS A 152 7.88 1.26 15.64
CA HIS A 152 7.13 1.47 14.40
C HIS A 152 6.47 0.13 14.01
N VAL A 153 5.37 -0.23 14.69
CA VAL A 153 4.86 -1.61 14.79
C VAL A 153 4.46 -2.16 13.42
N HIS A 154 4.07 -1.29 12.48
CA HIS A 154 3.51 -1.68 11.18
C HIS A 154 3.95 -0.75 10.04
N PRO A 155 5.16 -0.96 9.45
CA PRO A 155 5.57 -0.22 8.27
C PRO A 155 4.65 -0.56 7.07
N LEU A 156 4.15 0.49 6.40
CA LEU A 156 3.36 0.37 5.18
C LEU A 156 4.23 -0.18 4.04
N GLN A 157 3.74 -1.19 3.34
CA GLN A 157 4.48 -1.83 2.25
C GLN A 157 4.48 -0.95 1.00
N MET A 158 5.63 -0.79 0.37
CA MET A 158 5.79 0.05 -0.83
C MET A 158 4.96 -0.45 -2.01
N ASP A 159 4.68 -1.76 -2.11
CA ASP A 159 3.83 -2.29 -3.17
C ASP A 159 2.39 -1.74 -3.11
N VAL A 160 1.86 -1.52 -1.91
CA VAL A 160 0.54 -0.92 -1.72
C VAL A 160 0.56 0.52 -2.24
N ILE A 161 1.60 1.27 -1.90
CA ILE A 161 1.76 2.67 -2.31
C ILE A 161 1.94 2.76 -3.83
N ASP A 162 2.81 1.97 -4.43
CA ASP A 162 3.07 2.01 -5.87
C ASP A 162 1.82 1.67 -6.69
N ARG A 163 1.02 0.69 -6.24
CA ARG A 163 -0.30 0.41 -6.85
C ARG A 163 -1.20 1.64 -6.80
N CYS A 164 -1.27 2.31 -5.65
CA CYS A 164 -2.09 3.52 -5.50
C CYS A 164 -1.62 4.65 -6.43
N LEU A 165 -0.32 4.89 -6.48
CA LEU A 165 0.28 5.93 -7.31
C LEU A 165 0.02 5.68 -8.80
N VAL A 166 0.19 4.44 -9.24
CA VAL A 166 -0.04 4.05 -10.64
C VAL A 166 -1.51 4.19 -11.02
N LEU A 167 -2.45 3.78 -10.16
CA LEU A 167 -3.88 3.81 -10.49
C LEU A 167 -4.54 5.19 -10.34
N TRP A 168 -4.07 6.00 -9.40
CA TRP A 168 -4.79 7.18 -8.92
C TRP A 168 -3.98 8.48 -8.92
N SER A 169 -2.86 8.53 -9.65
CA SER A 169 -2.16 9.78 -9.98
C SER A 169 -1.34 9.69 -11.26
N ASN A 170 -1.27 10.80 -12.01
CA ASN A 170 -0.32 10.96 -13.12
C ASN A 170 1.07 11.35 -12.61
N PRO A 171 2.16 11.01 -13.33
CA PRO A 171 3.46 11.63 -13.13
C PRO A 171 3.38 13.17 -13.13
N GLY A 172 4.17 13.82 -12.29
CA GLY A 172 4.19 15.27 -12.09
C GLY A 172 3.11 15.82 -11.16
N GLU A 173 2.05 15.06 -10.86
CA GLU A 173 1.01 15.45 -9.91
C GLU A 173 1.48 15.42 -8.45
N ALA A 174 0.75 16.12 -7.59
CA ALA A 174 1.02 16.15 -6.16
C ALA A 174 0.32 15.00 -5.44
N VAL A 175 1.06 14.33 -4.55
CA VAL A 175 0.57 13.27 -3.66
C VAL A 175 0.74 13.77 -2.23
N PHE A 176 -0.35 13.81 -1.48
CA PHE A 176 -0.38 14.34 -0.13
C PHE A 176 -0.63 13.26 0.91
N THR A 177 0.13 13.29 2.01
CA THR A 177 -0.12 12.50 3.22
C THR A 177 -0.11 13.38 4.48
N PRO A 178 -1.18 13.37 5.29
CA PRO A 178 -1.21 14.11 6.56
C PRO A 178 -0.48 13.38 7.69
N PHE A 179 -0.05 12.14 7.49
CA PHE A 179 0.63 11.29 8.47
C PHE A 179 1.85 10.64 7.83
N LEU A 180 2.87 11.46 7.56
CA LEU A 180 4.04 11.10 6.75
C LEU A 180 4.85 9.94 7.33
N GLY A 181 4.93 9.82 8.66
CA GLY A 181 5.77 8.84 9.34
C GLY A 181 7.22 8.95 8.89
N VAL A 182 7.80 7.82 8.51
CA VAL A 182 9.18 7.72 7.99
C VAL A 182 9.31 8.06 6.50
N GLY A 183 8.24 8.56 5.87
CA GLY A 183 8.28 9.09 4.51
C GLY A 183 7.91 8.12 3.39
N SER A 184 7.38 6.93 3.66
CA SER A 184 7.18 5.89 2.63
C SER A 184 6.33 6.34 1.45
N GLU A 185 5.23 7.07 1.70
CA GLU A 185 4.32 7.54 0.65
C GLU A 185 4.96 8.62 -0.23
N VAL A 186 5.62 9.62 0.40
CA VAL A 186 6.33 10.70 -0.30
C VAL A 186 7.54 10.15 -1.06
N TYR A 187 8.29 9.22 -0.47
CA TYR A 187 9.41 8.56 -1.11
C TYR A 187 8.97 7.85 -2.40
N CYS A 188 7.93 7.01 -2.33
CA CYS A 188 7.43 6.31 -3.51
C CYS A 188 6.89 7.32 -4.54
N ALA A 189 6.20 8.38 -4.10
CA ALA A 189 5.73 9.43 -5.01
C ALA A 189 6.90 10.04 -5.81
N VAL A 190 7.97 10.45 -5.12
CA VAL A 190 9.16 11.06 -5.75
C VAL A 190 9.87 10.08 -6.70
N VAL A 191 10.11 8.83 -6.25
CA VAL A 191 10.72 7.78 -7.09
C VAL A 191 9.91 7.53 -8.37
N ASN A 192 8.58 7.60 -8.27
CA ASN A 192 7.67 7.43 -9.40
C ASN A 192 7.43 8.74 -10.17
N GLY A 193 8.22 9.79 -9.97
CA GLY A 193 8.13 11.04 -10.73
C GLY A 193 6.93 11.92 -10.38
N ARG A 194 6.35 11.79 -9.17
CA ARG A 194 5.32 12.68 -8.61
C ARG A 194 5.95 13.65 -7.60
N LYS A 195 5.20 14.68 -7.21
CA LYS A 195 5.58 15.59 -6.12
C LYS A 195 4.97 15.09 -4.81
N GLY A 196 5.78 14.71 -3.83
CA GLY A 196 5.26 14.30 -2.53
C GLY A 196 5.15 15.47 -1.55
N ILE A 197 4.05 15.54 -0.79
CA ILE A 197 3.80 16.52 0.27
C ILE A 197 3.39 15.75 1.52
N GLY A 198 4.08 16.00 2.63
CA GLY A 198 3.87 15.27 3.88
C GLY A 198 3.83 16.17 5.09
N VAL A 199 3.02 15.78 6.09
CA VAL A 199 3.03 16.37 7.44
C VAL A 199 3.40 15.28 8.45
N GLU A 200 4.36 15.56 9.32
CA GLU A 200 4.73 14.66 10.43
C GLU A 200 4.82 15.46 11.72
N LEU A 201 4.27 14.91 12.81
CA LEU A 201 4.29 15.54 14.12
C LEU A 201 5.58 15.23 14.89
N LYS A 202 6.08 13.99 14.81
CA LYS A 202 7.23 13.52 15.58
C LYS A 202 8.54 13.92 14.89
N PRO A 203 9.40 14.75 15.53
CA PRO A 203 10.64 15.21 14.91
C PRO A 203 11.58 14.07 14.48
N SER A 204 11.66 12.97 15.24
CA SER A 204 12.52 11.82 14.88
C SER A 204 12.05 11.12 13.60
N TYR A 205 10.74 10.95 13.41
CA TYR A 205 10.17 10.38 12.18
C TYR A 205 10.34 11.34 10.99
N TYR A 206 10.09 12.63 11.20
CA TYR A 206 10.35 13.66 10.19
C TYR A 206 11.81 13.63 9.72
N ASN A 207 12.76 13.66 10.65
CA ASN A 207 14.19 13.63 10.33
C ASN A 207 14.59 12.33 9.60
N GLN A 208 13.99 11.19 9.95
CA GLN A 208 14.22 9.95 9.22
C GLN A 208 13.62 9.99 7.82
N SER A 209 12.45 10.62 7.64
CA SER A 209 11.83 10.81 6.33
C SER A 209 12.72 11.64 5.39
N VAL A 210 13.35 12.69 5.90
CA VAL A 210 14.31 13.51 5.14
C VAL A 210 15.48 12.67 4.66
N LYS A 211 16.10 11.88 5.56
CA LYS A 211 17.20 10.96 5.19
C LYS A 211 16.79 9.93 4.14
N ASN A 212 15.57 9.40 4.25
CA ASN A 212 15.04 8.47 3.25
C ASN A 212 14.86 9.15 1.89
N LEU A 213 14.40 10.41 1.86
CA LEU A 213 14.29 11.18 0.61
C LEU A 213 15.66 11.53 0.01
N GLU A 214 16.65 11.87 0.84
CA GLU A 214 18.03 12.11 0.41
C GLU A 214 18.70 10.88 -0.19
N SER A 215 18.25 9.67 0.18
CA SER A 215 18.76 8.42 -0.39
C SER A 215 18.13 8.04 -1.73
N ILE A 216 17.26 8.87 -2.30
CA ILE A 216 16.70 8.62 -3.63
C ILE A 216 17.79 8.89 -4.67
N GLU A 217 18.24 7.82 -5.32
CA GLU A 217 19.01 7.95 -6.56
C GLU A 217 18.04 8.33 -7.68
N ILE A 218 18.06 9.60 -8.08
CA ILE A 218 17.26 10.07 -9.22
C ILE A 218 17.86 9.47 -10.48
N ILE A 219 17.21 8.46 -11.05
CA ILE A 219 17.52 8.00 -12.40
C ILE A 219 17.12 9.14 -13.34
N SER A 220 18.10 9.76 -14.01
CA SER A 220 17.83 10.84 -14.95
C SER A 220 16.96 10.31 -16.11
N SER A 221 16.02 11.14 -16.54
CA SER A 221 15.06 10.86 -17.62
C SER A 221 15.70 10.54 -18.98
N GLU A 222 17.03 10.68 -19.13
CA GLU A 222 17.76 10.33 -20.36
C GLU A 222 17.82 8.82 -20.62
N GLN A 223 17.60 7.95 -19.61
CA GLN A 223 17.56 6.50 -19.83
C GLN A 223 16.20 5.96 -20.30
N HIS A 224 15.15 6.77 -20.29
CA HIS A 224 13.82 6.35 -20.79
C HIS A 224 13.68 6.47 -22.31
N GLU A 225 14.57 7.19 -22.99
CA GLU A 225 14.59 7.31 -24.46
C GLU A 225 15.45 6.24 -25.15
N MET A 226 16.09 5.34 -24.39
CA MET A 226 17.03 4.34 -24.93
C MET A 226 16.57 2.87 -24.83
N PHE A 227 15.29 2.60 -24.52
CA PHE A 227 14.73 1.25 -24.56
C PHE A 227 13.34 1.20 -25.21
#